data_AF-A0A351VBJ1-F1
#
_entry.id   AF-A0A351VBJ1-F1
#
_cell.length_a   1.000
_cell.length_b   1.000
_cell.length_c   1.000
_cell.angle_alpha   90.00
_cell.angle_beta   90.00
_cell.angle_gamma   90.00
#
_symmetry.space_group_name_H-M   'P 1'
#
loop_
_entity.id
_entity.type
_entity.pdbx_description
1 polymer ?
#
loop_
_entity_poly.entity_id
_entity_poly.type
_entity_poly.pdbx_seq_one_letter_code
_entity_poly.pdbx_strand_id
1 'polypeptide(L)' 'MNKNKFAVTPPRGWNSFDYYDANVREQEIRTNAEYMADNLKQYGWE' A
#
# COMPACT_ATOMS: atom_id res chain seq x y z
N MET A 1 -6.49 -19.50 3.98
CA MET A 1 -6.75 -18.77 2.71
C MET A 1 -6.26 -19.63 1.55
N ASN A 2 -7.00 -19.73 0.43
CA ASN A 2 -6.55 -20.50 -0.74
C ASN A 2 -5.50 -19.69 -1.52
N LYS A 3 -4.34 -20.31 -1.83
CA LYS A 3 -3.21 -19.60 -2.45
C LYS A 3 -3.49 -18.98 -3.82
N ASN A 4 -4.47 -19.51 -4.54
CA ASN A 4 -4.82 -19.06 -5.88
C ASN A 4 -5.95 -18.01 -5.87
N LYS A 5 -6.46 -17.63 -4.69
CA LYS A 5 -7.65 -16.75 -4.58
C LYS A 5 -7.39 -15.38 -3.98
N PHE A 6 -6.18 -15.11 -3.46
CA PHE A 6 -5.90 -13.87 -2.74
C PHE A 6 -5.25 -12.77 -3.60
N ALA A 7 -4.73 -13.11 -4.78
CA ALA A 7 -4.11 -12.18 -5.72
C ALA A 7 -4.51 -12.54 -7.15
N VAL A 8 -5.81 -12.50 -7.44
CA VAL A 8 -6.36 -12.82 -8.77
C VAL A 8 -6.01 -11.76 -9.82
N THR A 9 -5.62 -10.56 -9.37
CA THR A 9 -5.01 -9.49 -10.17
C THR A 9 -3.67 -9.11 -9.55
N PRO A 10 -2.74 -8.49 -10.32
CA PRO A 10 -1.50 -7.97 -9.74
C PRO A 10 -1.80 -7.02 -8.56
N PRO A 11 -1.18 -7.21 -7.39
CA PRO A 11 -1.34 -6.30 -6.25
C PRO A 11 -0.87 -4.89 -6.60
N ARG A 12 -1.62 -3.89 -6.13
CA ARG A 12 -1.29 -2.47 -6.30
C ARG A 12 -1.34 -1.82 -4.93
N GLY A 13 -0.19 -1.42 -4.42
CA GLY A 13 -0.06 -0.82 -3.11
C GLY A 13 1.20 0.04 -3.04
N TRP A 14 1.46 0.59 -1.86
CA TRP A 14 2.61 1.43 -1.61
C TRP A 14 3.69 0.67 -0.83
N ASN A 15 4.95 1.03 -1.09
CA ASN A 15 6.11 0.50 -0.39
C ASN A 15 6.99 1.66 0.10
N SER A 16 7.47 1.56 1.34
CA SER A 16 8.24 2.62 1.99
C SER A 16 9.71 2.69 1.55
N PHE A 17 10.28 1.60 1.05
CA PHE A 17 11.72 1.42 0.94
C PHE A 17 12.37 2.41 -0.03
N ASP A 18 11.78 2.61 -1.21
CA ASP A 18 12.38 3.49 -2.24
C ASP A 18 12.47 4.96 -1.81
N TYR A 19 11.71 5.37 -0.80
CA TYR A 19 11.73 6.73 -0.27
C TYR A 19 12.41 6.85 1.10
N TYR A 20 12.12 5.93 2.02
CA TYR A 20 12.56 5.99 3.41
C TYR A 20 13.70 5.01 3.75
N ASP A 21 14.07 4.11 2.83
CA ASP A 21 14.96 2.97 3.10
C ASP A 21 14.50 2.24 4.39
N ALA A 22 15.41 1.96 5.31
CA ALA A 22 15.15 1.36 6.61
C ALA A 22 14.68 2.34 7.71
N ASN A 23 14.39 3.62 7.38
CA ASN A 23 14.13 4.68 8.36
C ASN A 23 12.67 5.14 8.45
N VAL A 24 11.72 4.40 7.86
CA VAL A 24 10.29 4.74 7.93
C VAL A 24 9.74 4.69 9.37
N ARG A 25 8.86 5.61 9.70
CA ARG A 25 8.18 5.77 11.00
C ARG A 25 6.69 5.58 10.86
N GLU A 26 6.03 5.26 11.97
CA GLU A 26 4.58 5.01 12.00
C GLU A 26 3.75 6.15 11.40
N GLN A 27 4.12 7.41 11.66
CA GLN A 27 3.41 8.57 11.12
C GLN A 27 3.43 8.59 9.58
N GLU A 28 4.56 8.24 8.97
CA GLU A 28 4.70 8.22 7.50
C GLU A 28 3.86 7.09 6.88
N ILE A 29 3.83 5.92 7.53
CA ILE A 29 2.94 4.81 7.13
C ILE A 29 1.47 5.27 7.16
N ARG A 30 1.04 5.87 8.28
CA ARG A 30 -0.35 6.33 8.47
C ARG A 30 -0.74 7.37 7.42
N THR A 31 0.10 8.38 7.20
CA THR A 31 -0.17 9.43 6.21
C THR A 31 -0.22 8.88 4.78
N ASN A 32 0.66 7.93 4.41
CA ASN A 32 0.58 7.30 3.09
C ASN A 32 -0.68 6.44 2.94
N ALA A 33 -1.09 5.72 3.99
CA ALA A 33 -2.33 4.95 3.98
C ALA A 33 -3.57 5.84 3.85
N GLU A 34 -3.63 6.96 4.57
CA GLU A 34 -4.69 7.97 4.44
C GLU A 34 -4.74 8.53 3.01
N TYR A 35 -3.59 8.90 2.45
CA TYR A 35 -3.52 9.39 1.08
C TYR A 35 -4.00 8.35 0.05
N MET A 36 -3.59 7.09 0.19
CA MET A 36 -4.08 6.00 -0.67
C MET A 36 -5.59 5.82 -0.54
N ALA A 37 -6.13 5.85 0.69
CA ALA A 37 -7.56 5.70 0.94
C ALA A 37 -8.38 6.83 0.29
N ASP A 38 -7.92 8.08 0.43
CA ASP A 38 -8.64 9.27 -0.04
C ASP A 38 -8.53 9.47 -1.56
N ASN A 39 -7.41 9.08 -2.18
CA ASN A 39 -7.11 9.45 -3.57
C ASN A 39 -6.97 8.25 -4.51
N LEU A 40 -6.42 7.12 -4.06
CA LEU A 40 -5.98 6.03 -4.93
C LEU A 40 -6.87 4.78 -4.87
N LYS A 41 -7.62 4.60 -3.78
CA LYS A 41 -8.47 3.43 -3.55
C LYS A 41 -9.51 3.23 -4.64
N GLN A 42 -10.11 4.29 -5.15
CA GLN A 42 -11.06 4.26 -6.27
C GLN A 42 -10.45 3.73 -7.57
N TYR A 43 -9.14 3.83 -7.72
CA TYR A 43 -8.39 3.25 -8.84
C TYR A 43 -7.82 1.87 -8.51
N GLY A 44 -8.10 1.36 -7.31
CA GLY A 44 -7.79 0.03 -6.80
C GLY A 44 -6.37 -0.17 -6.31
N TRP A 45 -5.77 0.88 -5.74
CA TRP A 45 -4.63 0.76 -4.83
C TRP A 45 -5.14 0.37 -3.43
N GLU A 46 -4.54 -0.66 -2.83
CA GLU A 46 -4.95 -1.26 -1.55
C GLU A 46 -3.77 -1.75 -0.71
#